data_AF-A0A9D1NAJ8-F1
#
_entry.id   AF-A0A9D1NAJ8-F1
#
_cell.length_a   1.000
_cell.length_b   1.000
_cell.length_c   1.000
_cell.angle_alpha   90.00
_cell.angle_beta   90.00
_cell.angle_gamma   90.00
#
_symmetry.space_group_name_H-M   'P 1'
#
loop_
_entity.id
_entity.type
_entity.pdbx_description
1 polymer ?
#
loop_
_entity_poly.entity_id
_entity_poly.type
_entity_poly.pdbx_seq_one_letter_code
_entity_poly.pdbx_strand_id
1 'polypeptide(L)'
;MGRNIDIVYALDATGSMGGCMANVKNNLNKINAEIYNQLTDDAGNSQIDLLRVKFVIFRDYKSEGSAAITESPFFERPDDDKLMQAYINAVDAYGGGDGPENGLEAMYYAMKSDFNSLNGRKDRQVIILITDNDAHELGDRAACAGYPSEMVDFDGLKGLWSGSDQSVSFGEKSKRMLIFAPAGTKYEEFAKACARVQFIETD
;
A
#
# COMPACT_ATOMS: atom_id res chain seq x y z
N MET A 1 -11.44 6.24 -24.51
CA MET A 1 -10.24 6.36 -23.68
C MET A 1 -10.58 5.73 -22.34
N GLY A 2 -10.09 4.51 -22.14
CA GLY A 2 -10.21 3.88 -20.86
C GLY A 2 -9.18 4.43 -19.88
N ARG A 3 -9.03 3.72 -18.77
CA ARG A 3 -8.39 4.23 -17.56
C ARG A 3 -7.41 3.21 -17.03
N ASN A 4 -6.20 3.66 -16.70
CA ASN A 4 -5.23 2.83 -16.02
C ASN A 4 -5.39 2.98 -14.50
N ILE A 5 -5.33 1.88 -13.79
CA ILE A 5 -5.41 1.86 -12.33
C ILE A 5 -4.24 1.05 -11.79
N ASP A 6 -3.44 1.68 -10.96
CA ASP A 6 -2.43 1.01 -10.16
C ASP A 6 -2.86 1.03 -8.70
N ILE A 7 -2.75 -0.12 -8.05
CA ILE A 7 -3.03 -0.29 -6.62
C ILE A 7 -1.78 -0.86 -5.95
N VAL A 8 -1.29 -0.19 -4.90
CA VAL A 8 -0.24 -0.70 -4.03
C VAL A 8 -0.83 -0.95 -2.66
N TYR A 9 -0.78 -2.21 -2.21
CA TYR A 9 -1.20 -2.59 -0.87
C TYR A 9 0.01 -2.58 0.06
N ALA A 10 0.02 -1.70 1.07
CA ALA A 10 0.91 -1.78 2.21
C ALA A 10 0.23 -2.63 3.30
N LEU A 11 0.63 -3.89 3.43
CA LEU A 11 -0.03 -4.85 4.32
C LEU A 11 0.85 -5.20 5.50
N ASP A 12 0.30 -4.98 6.68
CA ASP A 12 0.84 -5.51 7.91
C ASP A 12 0.71 -7.05 7.91
N ALA A 13 1.85 -7.73 8.07
CA ALA A 13 1.92 -9.19 8.17
C ALA A 13 2.60 -9.64 9.46
N THR A 14 2.45 -8.86 10.53
CA THR A 14 2.84 -9.22 11.90
C THR A 14 1.93 -10.32 12.45
N GLY A 15 2.32 -10.92 13.58
CA GLY A 15 1.57 -12.03 14.17
C GLY A 15 0.12 -11.67 14.56
N SER A 16 -0.14 -10.43 14.99
CA SER A 16 -1.47 -9.95 15.39
C SER A 16 -2.46 -9.96 14.23
N MET A 17 -1.97 -9.70 13.02
CA MET A 17 -2.76 -9.72 11.78
C MET A 17 -3.24 -11.10 11.36
N GLY A 18 -2.85 -12.20 12.03
CA GLY A 18 -3.20 -13.57 11.64
C GLY A 18 -4.70 -13.81 11.45
N GLY A 19 -5.54 -13.25 12.32
CA GLY A 19 -7.00 -13.34 12.21
C GLY A 19 -7.58 -12.49 11.07
N CYS A 20 -6.94 -11.36 10.76
CA CYS A 20 -7.37 -10.41 9.74
C CYS A 20 -6.88 -10.81 8.32
N MET A 21 -5.73 -11.49 8.22
CA MET A 21 -5.07 -11.83 6.96
C MET A 21 -5.97 -12.70 6.05
N ALA A 22 -6.75 -13.61 6.62
CA ALA A 22 -7.73 -14.38 5.85
C ALA A 22 -8.80 -13.49 5.20
N ASN A 23 -9.25 -12.44 5.91
CA ASN A 23 -10.22 -11.48 5.38
C ASN A 23 -9.59 -10.58 4.31
N VAL A 24 -8.33 -10.16 4.50
CA VAL A 24 -7.58 -9.41 3.47
C VAL A 24 -7.46 -10.24 2.19
N LYS A 25 -7.03 -11.51 2.29
CA LYS A 25 -6.94 -12.44 1.14
C LYS A 25 -8.30 -12.61 0.44
N ASN A 26 -9.38 -12.78 1.21
CA ASN A 26 -10.72 -12.91 0.66
C ASN A 26 -11.23 -11.62 -0.02
N ASN A 27 -10.93 -10.46 0.56
CA ASN A 27 -11.34 -9.17 0.00
C ASN A 27 -10.58 -8.83 -1.28
N LEU A 28 -9.28 -9.14 -1.34
CA LEU A 28 -8.49 -9.03 -2.58
C LEU A 28 -9.11 -9.89 -3.70
N ASN A 29 -9.51 -11.12 -3.39
CA ASN A 29 -10.19 -11.99 -4.35
C ASN A 29 -11.55 -11.45 -4.81
N LYS A 30 -12.29 -10.75 -3.94
CA LYS A 30 -13.56 -10.09 -4.31
C LYS A 30 -13.35 -8.86 -5.19
N ILE A 31 -12.41 -7.99 -4.81
CA ILE A 31 -11.98 -6.84 -5.62
C ILE A 31 -11.56 -7.34 -7.01
N ASN A 32 -10.93 -8.50 -7.08
CA ASN A 32 -10.54 -9.11 -8.34
C ASN A 32 -11.71 -9.41 -9.27
N ALA A 33 -12.78 -9.97 -8.73
CA ALA A 33 -14.00 -10.29 -9.46
C ALA A 33 -14.82 -9.03 -9.79
N GLU A 34 -14.92 -8.08 -8.87
CA GLU A 34 -15.71 -6.85 -9.08
C GLU A 34 -15.10 -5.95 -10.15
N ILE A 35 -13.77 -5.80 -10.18
CA ILE A 35 -13.12 -5.03 -11.25
C ILE A 35 -13.28 -5.74 -12.59
N TYR A 36 -13.19 -7.08 -12.64
CA TYR A 36 -13.45 -7.83 -13.86
C TYR A 36 -14.89 -7.60 -14.37
N ASN A 37 -15.88 -7.61 -13.47
CA ASN A 37 -17.26 -7.34 -13.85
C ASN A 37 -17.46 -5.90 -14.35
N GLN A 38 -16.80 -4.91 -13.74
CA GLN A 38 -16.82 -3.51 -14.20
C GLN A 38 -16.07 -3.30 -15.52
N LEU A 39 -15.07 -4.14 -15.81
CA LEU A 39 -14.37 -4.20 -17.09
C LEU A 39 -15.24 -4.77 -18.21
N THR A 40 -16.14 -5.71 -17.89
CA THR A 40 -16.98 -6.42 -18.86
C THR A 40 -18.38 -5.83 -19.05
N ASP A 41 -18.90 -5.03 -18.12
CA ASP A 41 -20.22 -4.41 -18.24
C ASP A 41 -20.17 -3.20 -19.20
N ASP A 42 -20.47 -3.48 -20.47
CA ASP A 42 -20.67 -2.55 -21.59
C ASP A 42 -21.89 -1.61 -21.41
N ALA A 43 -21.93 -0.84 -20.33
CA ALA A 43 -22.88 0.29 -20.15
C ALA A 43 -22.23 1.66 -20.46
N GLY A 44 -21.01 1.67 -21.01
CA GLY A 44 -20.54 2.77 -21.87
C GLY A 44 -20.06 4.05 -21.21
N ASN A 45 -19.36 4.04 -20.06
CA ASN A 45 -18.70 5.28 -19.60
C ASN A 45 -17.33 5.19 -18.90
N SER A 46 -16.75 4.02 -18.62
CA SER A 46 -15.35 3.91 -18.15
C SER A 46 -14.80 2.50 -18.33
N GLN A 47 -14.29 2.18 -19.52
CA GLN A 47 -13.45 0.98 -19.67
C GLN A 47 -12.17 1.19 -18.84
N ILE A 48 -11.79 0.20 -18.03
CA ILE A 48 -10.44 0.15 -17.44
C ILE A 48 -9.56 -0.48 -18.53
N ASP A 49 -8.48 0.20 -18.92
CA ASP A 49 -7.60 -0.30 -19.98
C ASP A 49 -6.53 -1.23 -19.40
N LEU A 50 -6.10 -0.96 -18.16
CA LEU A 50 -5.10 -1.74 -17.44
C LEU A 50 -5.31 -1.60 -15.94
N LEU A 51 -5.26 -2.73 -15.22
CA LEU A 51 -5.18 -2.77 -13.77
C LEU A 51 -3.87 -3.44 -13.36
N ARG A 52 -3.07 -2.77 -12.54
CA ARG A 52 -1.87 -3.36 -11.94
C ARG A 52 -1.95 -3.33 -10.43
N VAL A 53 -1.49 -4.40 -9.79
CA VAL A 53 -1.51 -4.53 -8.32
C VAL A 53 -0.12 -4.89 -7.81
N LYS A 54 0.35 -4.20 -6.78
CA LYS A 54 1.60 -4.47 -6.08
C LYS A 54 1.36 -4.60 -4.58
N PHE A 55 2.22 -5.36 -3.91
CA PHE A 55 2.21 -5.52 -2.45
C PHE A 55 3.53 -5.04 -1.87
N VAL A 56 3.44 -4.26 -0.79
CA VAL A 56 4.50 -3.94 0.14
C VAL A 56 4.09 -4.58 1.47
N ILE A 57 4.70 -5.69 1.81
CA ILE A 57 4.42 -6.40 3.06
C ILE A 57 5.35 -5.87 4.13
N PHE A 58 4.82 -5.50 5.30
CA PHE A 58 5.61 -4.93 6.38
C PHE A 58 5.42 -5.63 7.73
N ARG A 59 6.46 -5.54 8.56
CA ARG A 59 6.57 -6.01 9.96
C ARG A 59 7.44 -5.04 10.77
N ASP A 60 8.32 -5.53 11.65
CA ASP A 60 9.27 -4.71 12.42
C ASP A 60 10.73 -5.01 12.05
N TYR A 61 11.50 -3.99 11.70
CA TYR A 61 12.94 -4.11 11.42
C TYR A 61 13.76 -4.67 12.58
N LYS A 62 13.37 -4.43 13.84
CA LYS A 62 14.05 -4.97 15.02
C LYS A 62 13.90 -6.49 15.11
N SER A 63 12.76 -7.01 14.69
CA SER A 63 12.42 -8.43 14.80
C SER A 63 12.85 -9.21 13.54
N GLU A 64 12.61 -8.65 12.35
CA GLU A 64 12.81 -9.33 11.07
C GLU A 64 14.02 -8.82 10.26
N GLY A 65 14.65 -7.71 10.67
CA GLY A 65 15.77 -7.13 9.95
C GLY A 65 15.42 -6.85 8.48
N SER A 66 16.23 -7.37 7.56
CA SER A 66 16.03 -7.14 6.12
C SER A 66 14.75 -7.80 5.56
N ALA A 67 14.08 -8.67 6.32
CA ALA A 67 12.79 -9.25 5.94
C ALA A 67 11.58 -8.44 6.45
N ALA A 68 11.82 -7.32 7.15
CA ALA A 68 10.75 -6.50 7.70
C ALA A 68 9.92 -5.82 6.63
N ILE A 69 10.50 -5.43 5.50
CA ILE A 69 9.78 -4.94 4.32
C ILE A 69 10.11 -5.82 3.12
N THR A 70 9.08 -6.30 2.42
CA THR A 70 9.24 -7.03 1.16
C THR A 70 8.26 -6.52 0.12
N GLU A 71 8.74 -6.37 -1.13
CA GLU A 71 7.95 -5.85 -2.24
C GLU A 71 7.73 -6.92 -3.31
N SER A 72 6.51 -6.98 -3.84
CA SER A 72 6.23 -7.71 -5.09
C SER A 72 6.54 -6.83 -6.31
N PRO A 73 6.69 -7.41 -7.51
CA PRO A 73 6.46 -6.66 -8.74
C PRO A 73 4.99 -6.20 -8.83
N PHE A 74 4.69 -5.30 -9.77
CA PHE A 74 3.31 -5.10 -10.21
C PHE A 74 2.84 -6.33 -11.00
N PHE A 75 1.68 -6.85 -10.63
CA PHE A 75 0.95 -7.90 -11.36
C PHE A 75 -0.08 -7.23 -12.28
N GLU A 76 0.00 -7.48 -13.58
CA GLU A 76 -0.95 -6.95 -14.56
C GLU A 76 -2.16 -7.86 -14.66
N ARG A 77 -3.35 -7.32 -14.43
CA ARG A 77 -4.60 -8.09 -14.38
C ARG A 77 -5.35 -7.98 -15.71
N PRO A 78 -5.94 -9.08 -16.22
CA PRO A 78 -6.11 -10.39 -15.56
C PRO A 78 -4.95 -11.38 -15.73
N ASP A 79 -3.93 -11.05 -16.53
CA ASP A 79 -2.91 -12.01 -16.99
C ASP A 79 -2.09 -12.63 -15.84
N ASP A 80 -1.80 -11.84 -14.80
CA ASP A 80 -1.00 -12.25 -13.64
C ASP A 80 -1.85 -12.68 -12.43
N ASP A 81 -3.18 -12.84 -12.55
CA ASP A 81 -4.07 -13.10 -11.41
C ASP A 81 -3.64 -14.34 -10.60
N LYS A 82 -3.16 -15.39 -11.27
CA LYS A 82 -2.68 -16.61 -10.59
C LYS A 82 -1.36 -16.37 -9.84
N LEU A 83 -0.45 -15.60 -10.42
CA LEU A 83 0.83 -15.24 -9.79
C LEU A 83 0.59 -14.35 -8.58
N MET A 84 -0.30 -13.37 -8.72
CA MET A 84 -0.73 -12.50 -7.64
C MET A 84 -1.37 -13.28 -6.49
N GLN A 85 -2.30 -14.19 -6.80
CA GLN A 85 -2.94 -15.07 -5.81
C GLN A 85 -1.91 -15.96 -5.10
N ALA A 86 -0.96 -16.54 -5.83
CA ALA A 86 0.10 -17.34 -5.23
C ALA A 86 0.97 -16.50 -4.29
N TYR A 87 1.34 -15.27 -4.70
CA TYR A 87 2.13 -14.35 -3.89
C TYR A 87 1.41 -14.03 -2.57
N ILE A 88 0.16 -13.55 -2.63
CA ILE A 88 -0.57 -13.18 -1.41
C ILE A 88 -0.85 -14.40 -0.53
N ASN A 89 -1.13 -15.57 -1.10
CA ASN A 89 -1.36 -16.78 -0.33
C ASN A 89 -0.11 -17.22 0.45
N ALA A 90 1.08 -16.97 -0.09
CA ALA A 90 2.36 -17.24 0.57
C ALA A 90 2.74 -16.21 1.65
N VAL A 91 1.99 -15.11 1.80
CA VAL A 91 2.21 -14.16 2.89
C VAL A 91 1.62 -14.74 4.18
N ASP A 92 2.50 -15.06 5.11
CA ASP A 92 2.15 -15.49 6.46
C ASP A 92 2.24 -14.32 7.45
N ALA A 93 1.28 -14.26 8.36
CA ALA A 93 1.25 -13.34 9.47
C ALA A 93 2.13 -13.89 10.60
N TYR A 94 3.26 -13.24 10.87
CA TYR A 94 4.22 -13.63 11.90
C TYR A 94 5.12 -12.46 12.27
N GLY A 95 5.80 -12.56 13.40
CA GLY A 95 6.79 -11.55 13.78
C GLY A 95 6.15 -10.26 14.29
N GLY A 96 6.87 -9.14 14.16
CA GLY A 96 6.51 -7.82 14.71
C GLY A 96 7.12 -7.60 16.10
N GLY A 97 6.96 -8.57 17.00
CA GLY A 97 7.42 -8.42 18.37
C GLY A 97 6.45 -7.56 19.18
N ASP A 98 6.95 -6.61 19.95
CA ASP A 98 6.10 -5.64 20.66
C ASP A 98 5.85 -4.44 19.75
N GLY A 99 4.57 -4.17 19.47
CA GLY A 99 4.16 -2.97 18.72
C GLY A 99 4.68 -1.68 19.36
N PRO A 100 4.84 -0.57 18.59
CA PRO A 100 4.41 -0.33 17.20
C PRO A 100 5.13 -1.12 16.08
N GLU A 101 4.73 -0.94 14.82
CA GLU A 101 5.30 -1.63 13.63
C GLU A 101 5.85 -0.64 12.57
N ASN A 102 6.50 -1.10 11.48
CA ASN A 102 7.12 -0.22 10.45
C ASN A 102 6.22 0.11 9.25
N GLY A 103 4.96 0.52 9.51
CA GLY A 103 4.04 0.85 8.43
C GLY A 103 4.29 2.19 7.74
N LEU A 104 4.94 3.17 8.39
CA LEU A 104 5.33 4.42 7.71
C LEU A 104 6.45 4.18 6.68
N GLU A 105 7.40 3.30 6.98
CA GLU A 105 8.39 2.86 5.99
C GLU A 105 7.71 2.12 4.82
N ALA A 106 6.68 1.30 5.10
CA ALA A 106 5.90 0.66 4.05
C ALA A 106 5.20 1.69 3.14
N MET A 107 4.67 2.79 3.70
CA MET A 107 4.11 3.90 2.94
C MET A 107 5.17 4.56 2.05
N TYR A 108 6.40 4.74 2.54
CA TYR A 108 7.52 5.27 1.76
C TYR A 108 7.80 4.41 0.52
N TYR A 109 7.95 3.09 0.69
CA TYR A 109 8.15 2.16 -0.43
C TYR A 109 6.97 2.15 -1.40
N ALA A 110 5.73 2.18 -0.87
CA ALA A 110 4.53 2.25 -1.68
C ALA A 110 4.49 3.53 -2.55
N MET A 111 4.85 4.68 -1.99
CA MET A 111 4.93 5.95 -2.72
C MET A 111 6.02 5.94 -3.80
N LYS A 112 7.14 5.24 -3.57
CA LYS A 112 8.24 5.14 -4.54
C LYS A 112 8.05 4.06 -5.60
N SER A 113 6.89 3.41 -5.64
CA SER A 113 6.58 2.41 -6.66
C SER A 113 6.53 3.02 -8.07
N ASP A 114 6.80 2.19 -9.08
CA ASP A 114 6.85 2.54 -10.50
C ASP A 114 5.44 2.63 -11.12
N PHE A 115 4.67 3.62 -10.63
CA PHE A 115 3.34 3.88 -11.11
C PHE A 115 3.29 4.20 -12.61
N ASN A 116 2.29 3.64 -13.28
CA ASN A 116 1.96 3.90 -14.66
C ASN A 116 1.32 5.28 -14.71
N SER A 117 1.91 6.17 -15.50
CA SER A 117 1.41 7.52 -15.73
C SER A 117 1.01 7.73 -17.19
N LEU A 118 0.69 6.65 -17.90
CA LEU A 118 0.72 6.62 -19.36
C LEU A 118 -0.24 7.59 -20.06
N ASN A 119 -1.45 7.87 -19.56
CA ASN A 119 -2.47 8.43 -20.47
C ASN A 119 -3.39 9.54 -19.90
N GLY A 120 -3.07 10.12 -18.74
CA GLY A 120 -3.61 11.42 -18.32
C GLY A 120 -4.68 11.39 -17.21
N ARG A 121 -5.51 12.43 -17.15
CA ARG A 121 -6.31 12.88 -15.98
C ARG A 121 -7.32 11.85 -15.40
N LYS A 122 -7.57 10.74 -16.10
CA LYS A 122 -8.49 9.68 -15.66
C LYS A 122 -7.80 8.55 -14.91
N ASP A 123 -6.49 8.38 -15.02
CA ASP A 123 -5.75 7.31 -14.35
C ASP A 123 -5.84 7.44 -12.82
N ARG A 124 -5.67 6.32 -12.10
CA ARG A 124 -5.58 6.33 -10.64
C ARG A 124 -4.37 5.56 -10.16
N GLN A 125 -3.77 6.12 -9.11
CA GLN A 125 -2.71 5.52 -8.34
C GLN A 125 -3.23 5.45 -6.91
N VAL A 126 -3.45 4.25 -6.41
CA VAL A 126 -4.08 4.04 -5.11
C VAL A 126 -3.10 3.32 -4.21
N ILE A 127 -2.86 3.88 -3.03
CA ILE A 127 -2.13 3.19 -1.96
C ILE A 127 -3.15 2.80 -0.89
N ILE A 128 -3.13 1.55 -0.45
CA ILE A 128 -4.02 1.03 0.58
C ILE A 128 -3.16 0.47 1.69
N LEU A 129 -3.18 1.10 2.88
CA LEU A 129 -2.52 0.59 4.07
C LEU A 129 -3.52 -0.12 4.97
N ILE A 130 -3.15 -1.30 5.47
CA ILE A 130 -3.96 -2.10 6.41
C ILE A 130 -3.06 -2.58 7.55
N THR A 131 -3.40 -2.25 8.78
CA THR A 131 -2.72 -2.65 10.03
C THR A 131 -3.69 -2.66 11.20
N ASP A 132 -3.34 -3.38 12.26
CA ASP A 132 -4.05 -3.38 13.54
C ASP A 132 -3.28 -2.65 14.66
N ASN A 133 -2.19 -1.94 14.33
CA ASN A 133 -1.34 -1.28 15.32
C ASN A 133 -0.90 0.13 14.88
N ASP A 134 -0.27 0.89 15.78
CA ASP A 134 0.40 2.16 15.43
C ASP A 134 1.73 1.91 14.70
N ALA A 135 2.32 2.96 14.12
CA ALA A 135 3.66 2.93 13.56
C ALA A 135 4.73 3.40 14.55
N HIS A 136 5.98 2.95 14.37
CA HIS A 136 7.15 3.66 14.90
C HIS A 136 7.31 5.03 14.24
N GLU A 137 8.10 5.92 14.85
CA GLU A 137 8.55 7.11 14.13
C GLU A 137 9.52 6.70 13.01
N LEU A 138 9.44 7.41 11.89
CA LEU A 138 10.42 7.22 10.81
C LEU A 138 11.82 7.52 11.35
N GLY A 139 12.69 6.52 11.27
CA GLY A 139 14.08 6.58 11.73
C GLY A 139 14.36 5.79 13.01
N ASP A 140 13.32 5.37 13.75
CA ASP A 140 13.50 4.63 15.02
C ASP A 140 14.23 3.30 14.83
N ARG A 141 14.12 2.72 13.64
CA ARG A 141 14.79 1.46 13.27
C ARG A 141 16.02 1.65 12.38
N ALA A 142 16.58 2.86 12.28
CA ALA A 142 17.71 3.16 11.39
C ALA A 142 18.98 2.31 11.63
N ALA A 143 19.18 1.82 12.85
CA ALA A 143 20.31 0.95 13.18
C ALA A 143 20.07 -0.55 12.86
N CYS A 144 18.86 -0.92 12.47
CA CYS A 144 18.49 -2.31 12.19
C CYS A 144 18.92 -2.72 10.77
N ALA A 145 19.21 -4.01 10.59
CA ALA A 145 19.64 -4.53 9.30
C ALA A 145 18.55 -4.34 8.23
N GLY A 146 18.94 -3.89 7.04
CA GLY A 146 18.03 -3.67 5.92
C GLY A 146 17.22 -2.38 5.97
N TYR A 147 17.34 -1.58 7.03
CA TYR A 147 16.69 -0.27 7.07
C TYR A 147 17.29 0.67 6.00
N PRO A 148 16.47 1.36 5.19
CA PRO A 148 16.96 2.19 4.09
C PRO A 148 17.71 3.44 4.58
N SER A 149 18.88 3.69 3.97
CA SER A 149 19.74 4.83 4.32
C SER A 149 19.17 6.20 3.92
N GLU A 150 18.29 6.19 2.93
CA GLU A 150 17.63 7.33 2.31
C GLU A 150 16.20 7.52 2.83
N MET A 151 15.87 6.90 3.97
CA MET A 151 14.58 7.09 4.60
C MET A 151 14.39 8.56 4.98
N VAL A 152 13.23 9.09 4.61
CA VAL A 152 12.82 10.44 4.98
C VAL A 152 12.28 10.46 6.41
N ASP A 153 12.20 11.64 7.00
CA ASP A 153 11.43 11.84 8.22
C ASP A 153 9.92 11.97 7.90
N PHE A 154 9.10 12.19 8.93
CA PHE A 154 7.65 12.33 8.77
C PHE A 154 7.25 13.50 7.86
N ASP A 155 7.97 14.62 7.92
CA ASP A 155 7.75 15.77 7.03
C ASP A 155 8.12 15.46 5.59
N GLY A 156 9.22 14.74 5.37
CA GLY A 156 9.63 14.26 4.06
C GLY A 156 8.65 13.23 3.49
N LEU A 157 8.05 12.36 4.31
CA LEU A 157 6.98 11.44 3.86
C LEU A 157 5.75 12.22 3.37
N LYS A 158 5.35 13.28 4.10
CA LYS A 158 4.31 14.21 3.65
C LYS A 158 4.73 14.94 2.37
N GLY A 159 6.00 15.28 2.23
CA GLY A 159 6.59 15.90 1.04
C GLY A 159 6.49 15.01 -0.20
N LEU A 160 6.85 13.73 -0.07
CA LEU A 160 6.68 12.70 -1.11
C LEU A 160 5.21 12.60 -1.52
N TRP A 161 4.31 12.48 -0.53
CA TRP A 161 2.89 12.40 -0.86
C TRP A 161 2.40 13.65 -1.55
N SER A 162 2.70 14.85 -1.05
CA SER A 162 2.21 16.12 -1.61
C SER A 162 2.76 16.45 -3.00
N GLY A 163 3.81 15.75 -3.45
CA GLY A 163 4.52 16.03 -4.70
C GLY A 163 5.43 17.25 -4.64
N SER A 164 5.74 17.75 -3.43
CA SER A 164 6.83 18.74 -3.26
C SER A 164 8.19 18.12 -3.53
N ASP A 165 8.33 16.81 -3.29
CA ASP A 165 9.43 16.00 -3.74
C ASP A 165 9.07 15.32 -5.08
N GLN A 166 9.88 15.56 -6.12
CA GLN A 166 9.66 15.02 -7.47
C GLN A 166 10.31 13.66 -7.72
N SER A 167 10.83 13.00 -6.68
CA SER A 167 11.38 11.64 -6.77
C SER A 167 10.31 10.54 -6.90
N VAL A 168 9.02 10.89 -6.83
CA VAL A 168 7.88 9.98 -6.99
C VAL A 168 7.15 10.19 -8.32
N SER A 169 6.51 9.13 -8.82
CA SER A 169 5.96 9.06 -10.18
C SER A 169 4.43 9.21 -10.28
N PHE A 170 3.73 9.47 -9.16
CA PHE A 170 2.27 9.60 -9.16
C PHE A 170 1.77 11.05 -9.34
N GLY A 171 0.63 11.20 -10.02
CA GLY A 171 0.05 12.50 -10.35
C GLY A 171 -0.87 13.04 -9.27
N GLU A 172 -0.73 14.32 -8.92
CA GLU A 172 -1.48 15.01 -7.84
C GLU A 172 -3.00 14.78 -7.87
N LYS A 173 -3.61 14.75 -9.06
CA LYS A 173 -5.06 14.57 -9.21
C LYS A 173 -5.48 13.09 -9.25
N SER A 174 -4.55 12.20 -9.54
CA SER A 174 -4.74 10.77 -9.78
C SER A 174 -4.48 9.93 -8.52
N LYS A 175 -3.64 10.41 -7.60
CA LYS A 175 -3.30 9.72 -6.35
C LYS A 175 -4.46 9.65 -5.35
N ARG A 176 -4.62 8.53 -4.67
CA ARG A 176 -5.50 8.33 -3.51
C ARG A 176 -4.80 7.43 -2.50
N MET A 177 -5.02 7.68 -1.22
CA MET A 177 -4.58 6.77 -0.17
C MET A 177 -5.76 6.42 0.73
N LEU A 178 -5.88 5.14 1.05
CA LEU A 178 -6.81 4.64 2.06
C LEU A 178 -5.98 4.00 3.16
N ILE A 179 -6.27 4.33 4.40
CA ILE A 179 -5.57 3.82 5.57
C ILE A 179 -6.62 3.17 6.48
N PHE A 180 -6.44 1.89 6.76
CA PHE A 180 -7.22 1.13 7.73
C PHE A 180 -6.31 0.84 8.93
N ALA A 181 -6.55 1.54 10.06
CA ALA A 181 -5.74 1.44 11.26
C ALA A 181 -6.54 1.91 12.51
N PRO A 182 -6.09 1.58 13.75
CA PRO A 182 -6.70 2.09 14.98
C PRO A 182 -6.65 3.61 15.10
N ALA A 183 -7.61 4.20 15.83
CA ALA A 183 -7.63 5.64 16.11
C ALA A 183 -6.43 6.11 16.95
N GLY A 184 -6.10 7.39 16.84
CA GLY A 184 -5.01 8.00 17.61
C GLY A 184 -3.60 7.61 17.15
N THR A 185 -3.50 6.95 15.99
CA THR A 185 -2.24 6.50 15.40
C THR A 185 -1.58 7.59 14.55
N LYS A 186 -0.27 7.42 14.28
CA LYS A 186 0.48 8.29 13.35
C LYS A 186 -0.09 8.28 11.95
N TYR A 187 -0.78 7.20 11.56
CA TYR A 187 -1.48 7.16 10.28
C TYR A 187 -2.68 8.12 10.24
N GLU A 188 -3.41 8.25 11.35
CA GLU A 188 -4.48 9.23 11.46
C GLU A 188 -3.93 10.66 11.41
N GLU A 189 -2.80 10.92 12.08
CA GLU A 189 -2.09 12.19 11.97
C GLU A 189 -1.69 12.50 10.52
N PHE A 190 -1.06 11.54 9.83
CA PHE A 190 -0.67 11.68 8.43
C PHE A 190 -1.89 11.99 7.54
N ALA A 191 -2.99 11.26 7.74
CA ALA A 191 -4.22 11.46 6.98
C ALA A 191 -4.85 12.84 7.21
N LYS A 192 -4.79 13.38 8.43
CA LYS A 192 -5.25 14.74 8.74
C LYS A 192 -4.39 15.81 8.08
N ALA A 193 -3.08 15.57 7.95
CA ALA A 193 -2.13 16.50 7.35
C ALA A 193 -2.14 16.49 5.81
N CYS A 194 -2.55 15.39 5.19
CA CYS A 194 -2.39 15.16 3.75
C CYS A 194 -3.71 15.13 2.99
N ALA A 195 -3.79 15.91 1.90
CA ALA A 195 -4.94 15.83 1.00
C ALA A 195 -5.02 14.47 0.30
N ARG A 196 -6.23 14.01 -0.03
CA ARG A 196 -6.50 12.75 -0.76
C ARG A 196 -6.10 11.47 -0.03
N VAL A 197 -5.94 11.57 1.28
CA VAL A 197 -5.83 10.43 2.19
C VAL A 197 -7.16 10.30 2.91
N GLN A 198 -7.70 9.08 2.94
CA GLN A 198 -8.86 8.72 3.73
C GLN A 198 -8.42 7.77 4.83
N PHE A 199 -8.66 8.16 6.06
CA PHE A 199 -8.50 7.30 7.23
C PHE A 199 -9.81 6.60 7.53
N ILE A 200 -9.75 5.29 7.75
CA ILE A 200 -10.84 4.44 8.17
C ILE A 200 -10.38 3.79 9.48
N GLU A 201 -11.02 4.18 10.57
CA GLU A 201 -10.79 3.57 11.88
C GLU A 201 -11.20 2.10 11.85
N THR A 202 -10.35 1.25 12.42
CA THR A 202 -10.62 -0.18 12.62
C THR A 202 -10.71 -0.47 14.12
N ASP A 203 -11.67 -1.31 14.48
CA ASP A 203 -11.91 -1.79 15.86
C ASP A 203 -10.82 -2.76 16.36
#